data_AF-A0A550BV19-F1
#
_entry.id   AF-A0A550BV19-F1
#
_cell.length_a   1.000
_cell.length_b   1.000
_cell.length_c   1.000
_cell.angle_alpha   90.00
_cell.angle_beta   90.00
_cell.angle_gamma   90.00
#
_symmetry.space_group_name_H-M   'P 1'
#
loop_
_entity.id
_entity.type
_entity.pdbx_description
1 polymer ?
#
loop_
_entity_poly.entity_id
_entity_poly.type
_entity_poly.pdbx_seq_one_letter_code
_entity_poly.pdbx_strand_id
1 'polypeptide(L)'
;MEGVARLPVRDATLPARNASPTTALPHPQRVVPTDPSLLPQDTLPSSPPPSSPPARYSSPFSNDLDENDQGTFGMSSDPLRSPSPLPQDADLAVAPDAPECEGALVDWSAGPLLSTYPFPRHEGSTLGWVPIEIEHTNDTAVQAGAAAASDRRSLRVRSKDCNGKLTAKHAGNACWHCVKVPNSSEFRRLLRGATKAKKHTPYEYLSHSQLLALVRKLARELRKLRLKARNAESRLETAQRHLKDYERIVMLLSTNDVPGLRRLLAVSLRNRKSARAITEQLLLAIDGLYTVRSGATSRDYDKAFLAKALGGPRLLYALMKAEGYVSQHTLARRRRLPQLQVSVGVPSRSHISDNITALFHPDVRPPPSRPIGVVLLIDGIALEETCRLDLERGLVVGLCREHTGDLDITVDSGQNPGQ
;
A
#
# COMPACT_ATOMS: atom_id res chain seq x y z
N MET A 1 -3.61 55.20 63.69
CA MET A 1 -4.59 54.43 62.91
C MET A 1 -3.85 53.74 61.78
N GLU A 2 -4.24 52.49 61.52
CA GLU A 2 -3.78 51.59 60.46
C GLU A 2 -2.37 50.97 60.62
N GLY A 3 -2.35 49.84 61.33
CA GLY A 3 -1.31 48.83 61.24
C GLY A 3 -1.62 47.85 60.10
N VAL A 4 -0.64 47.62 59.22
CA VAL A 4 -0.69 46.60 58.19
C VAL A 4 0.17 45.42 58.62
N ALA A 5 -0.49 44.30 58.89
CA ALA A 5 0.11 43.03 59.26
C ALA A 5 0.87 42.41 58.07
N ARG A 6 2.14 42.04 58.30
CA ARG A 6 2.90 41.18 57.37
C ARG A 6 2.56 39.71 57.66
N LEU A 7 2.05 39.01 56.65
CA LEU A 7 1.90 37.56 56.66
C LEU A 7 3.25 36.86 56.43
N PRO A 8 3.48 35.68 57.03
CA PRO A 8 4.72 34.92 56.83
C PRO A 8 4.68 34.14 55.51
N VAL A 9 5.78 34.23 54.75
CA VAL A 9 6.06 33.40 53.58
C VAL A 9 6.32 31.97 54.05
N ARG A 10 5.53 31.02 53.55
CA ARG A 10 5.73 29.59 53.76
C ARG A 10 6.78 29.07 52.80
N ASP A 11 7.89 28.57 53.33
CA ASP A 11 8.85 27.74 52.61
C ASP A 11 8.20 26.41 52.23
N ALA A 12 8.04 26.18 50.93
CA ALA A 12 7.63 24.91 50.36
C ALA A 12 8.87 24.12 49.93
N THR A 13 9.36 23.29 50.84
CA THR A 13 10.39 22.28 50.58
C THR A 13 9.85 21.22 49.62
N LEU A 14 10.32 21.23 48.37
CA LEU A 14 10.03 20.16 47.40
C LEU A 14 10.91 18.93 47.70
N PRO A 15 10.36 17.70 47.65
CA PRO A 15 11.13 16.49 47.93
C PRO A 15 12.06 16.12 46.76
N ALA A 16 13.27 15.69 47.14
CA ALA A 16 14.30 15.18 46.25
C ALA A 16 13.80 13.97 45.44
N ARG A 17 13.85 14.09 44.11
CA ARG A 17 13.67 12.96 43.19
C ARG A 17 14.97 12.16 43.13
N ASN A 18 14.91 10.93 43.63
CA ASN A 18 15.92 9.90 43.43
C ASN A 18 16.11 9.63 41.92
N ALA A 19 17.29 9.96 41.40
CA ALA A 19 17.73 9.56 40.07
C ALA A 19 18.37 8.16 40.15
N SER A 20 17.76 7.19 39.48
CA SER A 20 18.36 5.87 39.25
C SER A 20 19.52 5.98 38.25
N PRO A 21 20.57 5.15 38.38
CA PRO A 21 21.74 5.20 37.53
C PRO A 21 21.40 4.74 36.11
N THR A 22 21.61 5.62 35.14
CA THR A 22 21.46 5.32 33.71
C THR A 22 22.65 4.48 33.27
N THR A 23 22.38 3.23 32.88
CA THR A 23 23.32 2.30 32.27
C THR A 23 23.86 2.91 30.99
N ALA A 24 25.16 3.17 30.95
CA ALA A 24 25.86 3.69 29.78
C ALA A 24 25.84 2.64 28.66
N LEU A 25 25.17 2.96 27.55
CA LEU A 25 25.29 2.21 26.29
C LEU A 25 26.66 2.49 25.66
N PRO A 26 27.36 1.46 25.17
CA PRO A 26 28.66 1.64 24.54
C PRO A 26 28.55 2.45 23.25
N HIS A 27 29.48 3.39 23.10
CA HIS A 27 29.67 4.21 21.92
C HIS A 27 29.95 3.32 20.68
N PRO A 28 29.30 3.58 19.52
CA PRO A 28 29.63 2.87 18.29
C PRO A 28 31.05 3.27 17.85
N GLN A 29 31.92 2.27 17.76
CA GLN A 29 33.27 2.44 17.23
C GLN A 29 33.19 2.97 15.79
N ARG A 30 34.00 3.99 15.54
CA ARG A 30 34.17 4.66 14.25
C ARG A 30 34.87 3.68 13.29
N VAL A 31 34.11 3.06 12.39
CA VAL A 31 34.65 2.21 11.32
C VAL A 31 35.44 3.11 10.36
N VAL A 32 36.74 2.84 10.25
CA VAL A 32 37.66 3.43 9.27
C VAL A 32 37.33 2.82 7.90
N PRO A 33 37.23 3.60 6.81
CA PRO A 33 36.97 3.04 5.49
C PRO A 33 38.15 2.17 5.06
N THR A 34 37.89 0.90 4.84
CA THR A 34 38.82 -0.04 4.24
C THR A 34 38.81 0.14 2.73
N ASP A 35 40.01 0.02 2.16
CA ASP A 35 40.42 0.05 0.75
C ASP A 35 39.38 -0.57 -0.24
N PRO A 36 39.03 0.09 -1.35
CA PRO A 36 38.07 -0.44 -2.34
C PRO A 36 38.64 -1.53 -3.27
N SER A 37 39.80 -2.10 -2.94
CA SER A 37 40.49 -3.07 -3.79
C SER A 37 40.47 -4.44 -3.13
N LEU A 38 39.40 -5.22 -3.32
CA LEU A 38 39.29 -6.70 -3.24
C LEU A 38 37.81 -7.10 -3.10
N LEU A 39 37.12 -7.32 -4.22
CA LEU A 39 35.85 -8.04 -4.24
C LEU A 39 36.13 -9.54 -4.44
N PRO A 40 35.56 -10.44 -3.62
CA PRO A 40 35.54 -11.87 -3.92
C PRO A 40 34.64 -12.14 -5.13
N GLN A 41 35.16 -12.88 -6.10
CA GLN A 41 34.33 -13.47 -7.14
C GLN A 41 33.53 -14.63 -6.55
N ASP A 42 32.27 -14.37 -6.20
CA ASP A 42 31.33 -15.45 -5.88
C ASP A 42 30.88 -16.14 -7.17
N THR A 43 31.23 -17.42 -7.22
CA THR A 43 30.80 -18.43 -8.19
C THR A 43 29.28 -18.49 -8.29
N LEU A 44 28.75 -18.24 -9.49
CA LEU A 44 27.37 -18.47 -9.87
C LEU A 44 27.02 -19.97 -9.81
N PRO A 45 25.93 -20.39 -9.14
CA PRO A 45 25.40 -21.73 -9.32
C PRO A 45 24.72 -21.85 -10.67
N SER A 46 25.19 -22.85 -11.40
CA SER A 46 24.72 -23.40 -12.66
C SER A 46 23.24 -23.83 -12.65
N SER A 47 22.58 -23.54 -13.78
CA SER A 47 21.47 -24.29 -14.40
C SER A 47 20.04 -24.06 -13.89
N PRO A 48 19.13 -23.50 -14.72
CA PRO A 48 17.70 -23.66 -14.55
C PRO A 48 17.23 -25.06 -15.02
N PRO A 49 16.15 -25.62 -14.43
CA PRO A 49 15.58 -26.90 -14.85
C PRO A 49 14.96 -26.82 -16.27
N PRO A 50 14.89 -27.96 -16.99
CA PRO A 50 14.52 -27.99 -18.40
C PRO A 50 13.07 -27.57 -18.66
N SER A 51 12.94 -26.82 -19.74
CA SER A 51 11.74 -26.28 -20.36
C SER A 51 10.71 -27.37 -20.66
N SER A 52 9.49 -27.20 -20.15
CA SER A 52 8.31 -27.88 -20.68
C SER A 52 8.03 -27.41 -22.12
N PRO A 53 7.54 -28.29 -23.01
CA PRO A 53 7.41 -28.01 -24.44
C PRO A 53 6.40 -26.88 -24.74
N PRO A 54 6.61 -26.10 -25.81
CA PRO A 54 5.69 -25.05 -26.19
C PRO A 54 4.39 -25.65 -26.74
N ALA A 55 3.29 -25.43 -26.03
CA ALA A 55 1.97 -25.56 -26.61
C ALA A 55 1.80 -24.48 -27.68
N ARG A 56 2.02 -24.86 -28.94
CA ARG A 56 1.52 -24.11 -30.09
C ARG A 56 0.00 -24.14 -30.04
N TYR A 57 -0.59 -23.10 -29.48
CA TYR A 57 -1.95 -22.70 -29.82
C TYR A 57 -1.86 -21.31 -30.43
N SER A 58 -1.67 -21.30 -31.75
CA SER A 58 -1.86 -20.13 -32.58
C SER A 58 -3.31 -19.69 -32.41
N SER A 59 -3.52 -18.55 -31.76
CA SER A 59 -4.82 -17.87 -31.72
C SER A 59 -4.79 -16.77 -32.78
N PRO A 60 -5.47 -16.94 -33.93
CA PRO A 60 -5.72 -15.83 -34.83
C PRO A 60 -7.07 -15.24 -34.45
N PHE A 61 -7.08 -14.35 -33.46
CA PHE A 61 -8.20 -13.44 -33.26
C PHE A 61 -7.63 -12.08 -32.90
N SER A 62 -7.17 -11.38 -33.94
CA SER A 62 -7.20 -9.92 -33.95
C SER A 62 -8.64 -9.47 -33.75
N ASN A 63 -8.84 -8.62 -32.75
CA ASN A 63 -10.01 -7.77 -32.67
C ASN A 63 -9.78 -6.62 -33.65
N ASP A 64 -10.34 -6.73 -34.84
CA ASP A 64 -10.63 -5.61 -35.74
C ASP A 64 -11.83 -6.04 -36.57
N LEU A 65 -13.05 -5.68 -36.14
CA LEU A 65 -14.22 -5.53 -37.02
C LEU A 65 -15.20 -4.56 -36.35
N ASP A 66 -14.97 -3.28 -36.64
CA ASP A 66 -16.05 -2.36 -36.98
C ASP A 66 -16.77 -2.86 -38.26
N GLU A 67 -17.94 -2.26 -38.54
CA GLU A 67 -18.78 -2.40 -39.75
C GLU A 67 -19.74 -3.62 -39.73
N ASN A 68 -21.02 -3.41 -39.38
CA ASN A 68 -22.07 -2.88 -40.27
C ASN A 68 -22.29 -3.79 -41.49
N ASP A 69 -23.13 -4.81 -41.34
CA ASP A 69 -23.82 -5.38 -42.50
C ASP A 69 -25.24 -5.83 -42.14
N GLN A 70 -26.20 -5.16 -42.77
CA GLN A 70 -27.62 -5.45 -42.75
C GLN A 70 -27.88 -6.60 -43.72
N GLY A 71 -27.64 -7.84 -43.28
CA GLY A 71 -27.92 -9.05 -44.04
C GLY A 71 -29.36 -9.53 -43.88
N THR A 72 -30.24 -9.02 -44.72
CA THR A 72 -31.60 -9.50 -45.03
C THR A 72 -31.63 -11.02 -45.28
N PHE A 73 -32.13 -11.83 -44.35
CA PHE A 73 -32.41 -13.25 -44.63
C PHE A 73 -33.80 -13.39 -45.24
N GLY A 74 -33.77 -13.61 -46.56
CA GLY A 74 -34.92 -13.94 -47.38
C GLY A 74 -35.53 -15.29 -47.04
N MET A 75 -36.83 -15.33 -47.34
CA MET A 75 -37.75 -16.45 -47.31
C MET A 75 -37.18 -17.71 -47.98
N SER A 76 -37.44 -18.88 -47.38
CA SER A 76 -37.82 -20.06 -48.17
C SER A 76 -38.80 -20.90 -47.35
N SER A 77 -40.08 -20.68 -47.63
CA SER A 77 -41.20 -21.50 -47.23
C SER A 77 -41.38 -22.59 -48.27
N ASP A 78 -40.99 -23.84 -47.96
CA ASP A 78 -41.34 -25.00 -48.77
C ASP A 78 -42.72 -25.56 -48.33
N PRO A 79 -43.68 -25.69 -49.25
CA PRO A 79 -44.98 -26.29 -48.97
C PRO A 79 -45.03 -27.78 -49.32
N LEU A 80 -45.78 -28.52 -48.50
CA LEU A 80 -46.60 -29.70 -48.83
C LEU A 80 -45.91 -30.93 -49.46
N ARG A 81 -45.94 -32.04 -48.71
CA ARG A 81 -46.18 -33.36 -49.32
C ARG A 81 -47.03 -34.25 -48.40
N SER A 82 -48.32 -34.29 -48.68
CA SER A 82 -49.28 -35.26 -48.16
C SER A 82 -48.95 -36.67 -48.71
N PRO A 83 -48.85 -37.71 -47.89
CA PRO A 83 -48.88 -39.09 -48.36
C PRO A 83 -50.32 -39.59 -48.46
N SER A 84 -50.64 -40.20 -49.61
CA SER A 84 -51.90 -40.88 -49.90
C SER A 84 -52.15 -42.09 -48.99
N PRO A 85 -53.43 -42.45 -48.73
CA PRO A 85 -53.79 -43.64 -47.99
C PRO A 85 -53.76 -44.88 -48.92
N LEU A 86 -53.06 -45.93 -48.48
CA LEU A 86 -53.07 -47.26 -49.09
C LEU A 86 -53.92 -48.25 -48.26
N PRO A 87 -54.39 -49.34 -48.88
CA PRO A 87 -55.63 -50.03 -48.52
C PRO A 87 -55.54 -50.91 -47.28
N GLN A 88 -56.71 -51.05 -46.65
CA GLN A 88 -57.05 -52.04 -45.64
C GLN A 88 -57.00 -53.44 -46.25
N ASP A 89 -56.10 -54.28 -45.75
CA ASP A 89 -56.11 -55.73 -46.01
C ASP A 89 -56.08 -56.51 -44.69
N ALA A 90 -57.09 -57.38 -44.59
CA ALA A 90 -57.13 -58.68 -43.92
C ALA A 90 -56.90 -58.75 -42.40
N ASP A 91 -58.02 -58.87 -41.68
CA ASP A 91 -58.13 -59.48 -40.35
C ASP A 91 -57.62 -60.93 -40.38
N LEU A 92 -56.35 -61.11 -40.03
CA LEU A 92 -55.82 -62.38 -39.54
C LEU A 92 -55.90 -62.33 -38.02
N ALA A 93 -56.62 -63.28 -37.41
CA ALA A 93 -56.70 -63.44 -35.96
C ALA A 93 -55.30 -63.75 -35.39
N VAL A 94 -54.58 -62.70 -35.00
CA VAL A 94 -53.29 -62.76 -34.32
C VAL A 94 -53.51 -63.36 -32.93
N ALA A 95 -52.81 -64.45 -32.63
CA ALA A 95 -52.76 -65.03 -31.27
C ALA A 95 -52.37 -63.92 -30.27
N PRO A 96 -52.90 -63.92 -29.03
CA PRO A 96 -52.65 -62.84 -28.07
C PRO A 96 -51.14 -62.60 -27.95
N ASP A 97 -50.68 -61.45 -28.42
CA ASP A 97 -49.27 -61.09 -28.43
C ASP A 97 -48.72 -61.21 -27.00
N ALA A 98 -47.59 -61.92 -26.87
CA ALA A 98 -46.92 -62.03 -25.59
C ALA A 98 -46.62 -60.62 -25.07
N PRO A 99 -46.94 -60.32 -23.79
CA PRO A 99 -46.82 -58.96 -23.28
C PRO A 99 -45.40 -58.43 -23.44
N GLU A 100 -45.26 -57.21 -23.96
CA GLU A 100 -43.95 -56.59 -24.17
C GLU A 100 -43.29 -56.23 -22.84
N CYS A 101 -41.97 -56.37 -22.77
CA CYS A 101 -41.19 -55.94 -21.61
C CYS A 101 -41.07 -54.41 -21.63
N GLU A 102 -41.91 -53.74 -20.85
CA GLU A 102 -41.85 -52.30 -20.64
C GLU A 102 -40.48 -51.88 -20.03
N GLY A 103 -39.86 -52.74 -19.23
CA GLY A 103 -38.57 -52.47 -18.58
C GLY A 103 -38.74 -52.21 -17.09
N ALA A 104 -37.62 -52.09 -16.36
CA ALA A 104 -37.67 -51.93 -14.92
C ALA A 104 -37.83 -50.45 -14.55
N LEU A 105 -38.77 -50.17 -13.65
CA LEU A 105 -38.97 -48.83 -13.10
C LEU A 105 -37.99 -48.58 -11.95
N VAL A 106 -37.28 -47.46 -11.98
CA VAL A 106 -36.25 -47.12 -10.99
C VAL A 106 -36.47 -45.73 -10.45
N ASP A 107 -36.42 -45.59 -9.13
CA ASP A 107 -36.46 -44.28 -8.48
C ASP A 107 -35.13 -43.52 -8.68
N TRP A 108 -35.20 -42.33 -9.28
CA TRP A 108 -34.02 -41.52 -9.55
C TRP A 108 -33.80 -40.48 -8.44
N SER A 109 -33.04 -40.85 -7.43
CA SER A 109 -32.82 -40.04 -6.22
C SER A 109 -31.81 -38.89 -6.37
N ALA A 110 -31.17 -38.72 -7.53
CA ALA A 110 -30.12 -37.71 -7.71
C ALA A 110 -30.63 -36.28 -7.96
N GLY A 111 -31.96 -36.09 -8.06
CA GLY A 111 -32.61 -34.81 -8.35
C GLY A 111 -33.38 -34.86 -9.67
N PRO A 112 -33.73 -33.71 -10.28
CA PRO A 112 -34.50 -33.70 -11.51
C PRO A 112 -33.75 -34.44 -12.63
N LEU A 113 -34.37 -35.49 -13.17
CA LEU A 113 -33.73 -36.43 -14.11
C LEU A 113 -33.08 -35.69 -15.29
N LEU A 114 -33.79 -34.76 -15.94
CA LEU A 114 -33.25 -33.99 -17.08
C LEU A 114 -31.99 -33.18 -16.76
N SER A 115 -31.81 -32.78 -15.50
CA SER A 115 -30.65 -31.99 -15.08
C SER A 115 -29.51 -32.85 -14.52
N THR A 116 -29.83 -34.00 -13.92
CA THR A 116 -28.87 -34.82 -13.15
C THR A 116 -28.48 -36.10 -13.86
N TYR A 117 -29.24 -36.53 -14.86
CA TYR A 117 -28.95 -37.71 -15.66
C TYR A 117 -27.94 -37.39 -16.79
N PRO A 118 -26.84 -38.14 -16.92
CA PRO A 118 -25.82 -37.87 -17.93
C PRO A 118 -26.15 -38.59 -19.24
N PHE A 119 -27.10 -38.06 -20.01
CA PHE A 119 -27.53 -38.61 -21.31
C PHE A 119 -26.39 -38.93 -22.29
N PRO A 120 -25.33 -38.10 -22.42
CA PRO A 120 -24.22 -38.39 -23.34
C PRO A 120 -23.50 -39.73 -23.10
N ARG A 121 -23.62 -40.32 -21.89
CA ARG A 121 -23.00 -41.63 -21.60
C ARG A 121 -23.60 -42.78 -22.40
N HIS A 122 -24.82 -42.61 -22.91
CA HIS A 122 -25.50 -43.62 -23.72
C HIS A 122 -25.05 -43.60 -25.18
N GLU A 123 -24.54 -42.47 -25.70
CA GLU A 123 -24.07 -42.33 -27.08
C GLU A 123 -22.87 -43.26 -27.38
N GLY A 124 -21.97 -43.44 -26.40
CA GLY A 124 -20.83 -44.35 -26.53
C GLY A 124 -21.14 -45.83 -26.33
N SER A 125 -22.41 -46.22 -26.15
CA SER A 125 -22.85 -47.61 -25.90
C SER A 125 -22.21 -48.36 -24.74
N THR A 126 -21.47 -47.70 -23.85
CA THR A 126 -20.73 -48.32 -22.75
C THR A 126 -21.60 -48.90 -21.64
N LEU A 127 -22.88 -48.53 -21.58
CA LEU A 127 -23.81 -49.01 -20.57
C LEU A 127 -24.62 -50.19 -21.13
N GLY A 128 -24.75 -51.26 -20.35
CA GLY A 128 -25.52 -52.46 -20.72
C GLY A 128 -27.05 -52.28 -20.73
N TRP A 129 -27.54 -51.04 -20.72
CA TRP A 129 -28.95 -50.68 -20.62
C TRP A 129 -29.19 -49.27 -21.19
N VAL A 130 -30.43 -48.98 -21.56
CA VAL A 130 -30.87 -47.70 -22.15
C VAL A 130 -32.11 -47.19 -21.39
N PRO A 131 -32.21 -45.88 -21.10
CA PRO A 131 -33.44 -45.28 -20.60
C PRO A 131 -34.51 -45.26 -21.71
N ILE A 132 -35.73 -45.69 -21.42
CA ILE A 132 -36.82 -45.69 -22.40
C ILE A 132 -37.77 -44.54 -22.15
N GLU A 133 -38.21 -44.42 -20.90
CA GLU A 133 -39.33 -43.56 -20.55
C GLU A 133 -39.03 -42.87 -19.23
N ILE A 134 -39.36 -41.58 -19.21
CA ILE A 134 -39.29 -40.74 -18.02
C ILE A 134 -40.73 -40.62 -17.55
N GLU A 135 -41.07 -41.37 -16.50
CA GLU A 135 -42.41 -41.32 -15.95
C GLU A 135 -42.47 -40.11 -15.03
N HIS A 136 -43.16 -39.07 -15.51
CA HIS A 136 -43.60 -37.99 -14.67
C HIS A 136 -44.82 -38.52 -13.92
N THR A 137 -44.68 -38.82 -12.63
CA THR A 137 -45.84 -39.02 -11.76
C THR A 137 -46.57 -37.69 -11.68
N ASN A 138 -47.45 -37.44 -12.65
CA ASN A 138 -48.31 -36.27 -12.72
C ASN A 138 -49.34 -36.42 -11.60
N ASP A 139 -48.98 -36.04 -10.38
CA ASP A 139 -49.73 -35.19 -9.45
C ASP A 139 -51.27 -35.14 -9.53
N THR A 140 -51.96 -36.26 -9.74
CA THR A 140 -53.39 -36.38 -9.38
C THR A 140 -53.58 -36.49 -7.87
N ALA A 141 -52.49 -36.57 -7.08
CA ALA A 141 -52.51 -36.56 -5.62
C ALA A 141 -52.25 -35.16 -4.98
N VAL A 142 -52.10 -34.09 -5.77
CA VAL A 142 -51.77 -32.74 -5.24
C VAL A 142 -52.94 -32.00 -4.57
N GLN A 143 -54.17 -32.54 -4.60
CA GLN A 143 -55.29 -31.92 -3.89
C GLN A 143 -55.26 -32.05 -2.35
N ALA A 144 -54.28 -32.76 -1.75
CA ALA A 144 -54.25 -33.01 -0.31
C ALA A 144 -53.24 -32.18 0.51
N GLY A 145 -52.79 -31.01 0.04
CA GLY A 145 -52.11 -30.01 0.88
C GLY A 145 -50.81 -30.45 1.59
N ALA A 146 -50.18 -31.55 1.15
CA ALA A 146 -48.95 -32.04 1.75
C ALA A 146 -47.74 -31.27 1.18
N ALA A 147 -47.16 -30.41 2.02
CA ALA A 147 -45.99 -29.61 1.69
C ALA A 147 -44.81 -30.49 1.24
N ALA A 148 -44.23 -30.14 0.09
CA ALA A 148 -42.99 -30.69 -0.48
C ALA A 148 -43.00 -32.21 -0.74
N ALA A 149 -43.91 -32.67 -1.61
CA ALA A 149 -43.70 -33.93 -2.31
C ALA A 149 -42.36 -33.84 -3.04
N SER A 150 -41.35 -34.55 -2.54
CA SER A 150 -40.08 -34.75 -3.23
C SER A 150 -40.41 -35.21 -4.63
N ASP A 151 -39.98 -34.44 -5.64
CA ASP A 151 -40.14 -34.65 -7.08
C ASP A 151 -39.52 -36.03 -7.45
N ARG A 152 -40.24 -37.10 -7.10
CA ARG A 152 -39.85 -38.51 -7.26
C ARG A 152 -40.11 -38.85 -8.70
N ARG A 153 -39.07 -38.73 -9.51
CA ARG A 153 -39.14 -39.09 -10.92
C ARG A 153 -38.64 -40.50 -11.08
N SER A 154 -39.52 -41.38 -11.53
CA SER A 154 -39.16 -42.73 -11.90
C SER A 154 -38.59 -42.72 -13.33
N LEU A 155 -37.49 -43.44 -13.52
CA LEU A 155 -36.88 -43.70 -14.82
C LEU A 155 -37.11 -45.16 -15.17
N ARG A 156 -37.72 -45.42 -16.32
CA ARG A 156 -37.86 -46.77 -16.86
C ARG A 156 -36.62 -47.11 -17.68
N VAL A 157 -35.92 -48.18 -17.29
CA VAL A 157 -34.69 -48.65 -17.92
C VAL A 157 -34.87 -50.04 -18.51
N ARG A 158 -34.28 -50.28 -19.68
CA ARG A 158 -34.27 -51.60 -20.34
C ARG A 158 -32.84 -52.05 -20.60
N SER A 159 -32.54 -53.29 -20.22
CA SER A 159 -31.25 -53.91 -20.53
C SER A 159 -31.11 -54.09 -22.05
N LYS A 160 -29.89 -53.95 -22.57
CA LYS A 160 -29.59 -54.26 -23.98
C LYS A 160 -29.79 -55.73 -24.32
N ASP A 161 -29.72 -56.61 -23.32
CA ASP A 161 -30.00 -58.05 -23.44
C ASP A 161 -31.51 -58.36 -23.29
N CYS A 162 -32.38 -57.35 -23.30
CA CYS A 162 -33.81 -57.54 -23.22
C CYS A 162 -34.38 -58.05 -24.56
N ASN A 163 -35.01 -59.22 -24.55
CA ASN A 163 -35.64 -59.80 -25.73
C ASN A 163 -36.98 -59.15 -26.13
N GLY A 164 -37.39 -58.06 -25.47
CA GLY A 164 -38.62 -57.32 -25.76
C GLY A 164 -39.92 -58.03 -25.35
N LYS A 165 -39.93 -59.35 -25.17
CA LYS A 165 -41.12 -60.15 -24.82
C LYS A 165 -41.02 -60.75 -23.41
N LEU A 166 -42.11 -60.71 -22.65
CA LEU A 166 -42.21 -61.34 -21.34
C LEU A 166 -42.64 -62.80 -21.49
N THR A 167 -41.98 -63.70 -20.78
CA THR A 167 -42.47 -65.06 -20.60
C THR A 167 -43.55 -65.07 -19.51
N ALA A 168 -44.54 -65.98 -19.61
CA ALA A 168 -45.66 -66.09 -18.67
C ALA A 168 -45.29 -66.33 -17.19
N LYS A 169 -43.99 -66.48 -16.87
CA LYS A 169 -43.45 -66.72 -15.53
C LYS A 169 -43.02 -65.46 -14.79
N HIS A 170 -43.15 -64.27 -15.37
CA HIS A 170 -42.75 -63.02 -14.70
C HIS A 170 -43.94 -62.34 -14.02
N ALA A 171 -43.87 -62.15 -12.70
CA ALA A 171 -44.91 -61.50 -11.90
C ALA A 171 -44.95 -59.96 -12.03
N GLY A 172 -44.46 -59.40 -13.14
CA GLY A 172 -44.43 -57.95 -13.37
C GLY A 172 -44.02 -57.56 -14.79
N ASN A 173 -44.08 -56.26 -15.10
CA ASN A 173 -43.92 -55.71 -16.45
C ASN A 173 -42.47 -55.66 -16.97
N ALA A 174 -41.54 -56.38 -16.34
CA ALA A 174 -40.11 -56.33 -16.64
C ALA A 174 -39.50 -57.73 -16.66
N CYS A 175 -38.69 -58.02 -17.70
CA CYS A 175 -37.93 -59.24 -17.77
C CYS A 175 -36.80 -59.25 -16.72
N TRP A 176 -36.26 -60.44 -16.42
CA TRP A 176 -35.18 -60.62 -15.45
C TRP A 176 -33.93 -59.75 -15.71
N HIS A 177 -33.56 -59.57 -16.98
CA HIS A 177 -32.42 -58.71 -17.35
C HIS A 177 -32.68 -57.25 -16.98
N CYS A 178 -33.88 -56.73 -17.24
CA CYS A 178 -34.29 -55.38 -16.86
C CYS A 178 -34.36 -55.20 -15.34
N VAL A 179 -34.95 -56.16 -14.61
CA VAL A 179 -35.05 -56.12 -13.14
C VAL A 179 -33.68 -56.10 -12.45
N LYS A 180 -32.64 -56.65 -13.09
CA LYS A 180 -31.26 -56.61 -12.58
C LYS A 180 -30.54 -55.27 -12.76
N VAL A 181 -30.94 -54.45 -13.73
CA VAL A 181 -30.26 -53.18 -14.06
C VAL A 181 -30.08 -52.26 -12.84
N PRO A 182 -31.09 -52.01 -11.98
CA PRO A 182 -30.96 -51.12 -10.83
C PRO A 182 -29.93 -51.61 -9.81
N ASN A 183 -29.73 -52.93 -9.76
CA ASN A 183 -28.77 -53.59 -8.89
C ASN A 183 -27.38 -53.75 -9.52
N SER A 184 -27.22 -53.42 -10.79
CA SER A 184 -25.92 -53.47 -11.47
C SER A 184 -24.93 -52.46 -10.86
N SER A 185 -23.65 -52.83 -10.86
CA SER A 185 -22.57 -51.94 -10.40
C SER A 185 -22.46 -50.68 -11.26
N GLU A 186 -22.77 -50.78 -12.56
CA GLU A 186 -22.77 -49.68 -13.51
C GLU A 186 -23.85 -48.64 -13.21
N PHE A 187 -25.10 -49.09 -12.99
CA PHE A 187 -26.20 -48.20 -12.62
C PHE A 187 -25.91 -47.48 -11.30
N ARG A 188 -25.45 -48.23 -10.27
CA ARG A 188 -25.07 -47.63 -8.98
C ARG A 188 -23.90 -46.65 -9.11
N ARG A 189 -22.94 -46.91 -10.00
CA ARG A 189 -21.82 -45.99 -10.30
C ARG A 189 -22.31 -44.72 -11.00
N LEU A 190 -23.25 -44.85 -11.94
CA LEU A 190 -23.86 -43.73 -12.64
C LEU A 190 -24.69 -42.87 -11.67
N LEU A 191 -25.49 -43.49 -10.80
CA LEU A 191 -26.27 -42.79 -9.77
C LEU A 191 -25.37 -42.04 -8.76
N ARG A 192 -24.29 -42.69 -8.28
CA ARG A 192 -23.28 -42.01 -7.44
C ARG A 192 -22.59 -40.86 -8.17
N GLY A 193 -22.32 -41.01 -9.47
CA GLY A 193 -21.72 -39.96 -10.29
C GLY A 193 -22.65 -38.77 -10.47
N ALA A 194 -23.94 -39.01 -10.69
CA ALA A 194 -24.97 -37.97 -10.83
C ALA A 194 -25.15 -37.14 -9.55
N THR A 195 -25.09 -37.78 -8.38
CA THR A 195 -25.17 -37.09 -7.09
C THR A 195 -23.88 -36.33 -6.77
N LYS A 196 -22.71 -36.97 -6.92
CA LYS A 196 -21.43 -36.36 -6.60
C LYS A 196 -20.33 -36.86 -7.55
N ALA A 197 -20.02 -36.05 -8.56
CA ALA A 197 -18.88 -36.29 -9.42
C ALA A 197 -17.55 -36.27 -8.63
N LYS A 198 -16.63 -37.16 -9.00
CA LYS A 198 -15.26 -37.13 -8.46
C LYS A 198 -14.52 -35.91 -9.00
N LYS A 199 -13.57 -35.39 -8.23
CA LYS A 199 -12.61 -34.38 -8.71
C LYS A 199 -11.90 -34.94 -9.95
N HIS A 200 -11.87 -34.19 -11.05
CA HIS A 200 -11.30 -34.60 -12.35
C HIS A 200 -12.09 -35.66 -13.15
N THR A 201 -13.40 -35.80 -12.89
CA THR A 201 -14.25 -36.57 -13.81
C THR A 201 -14.28 -35.86 -15.18
N PRO A 202 -14.04 -36.56 -16.31
CA PRO A 202 -14.14 -35.97 -17.65
C PRO A 202 -15.52 -35.33 -17.88
N TYR A 203 -15.57 -34.22 -18.61
CA TYR A 203 -16.79 -33.41 -18.77
C TYR A 203 -17.95 -34.17 -19.41
N GLU A 204 -17.64 -35.12 -20.30
CA GLU A 204 -18.60 -36.02 -20.95
C GLU A 204 -19.41 -36.88 -19.96
N TYR A 205 -18.86 -37.14 -18.77
CA TYR A 205 -19.50 -37.94 -17.74
C TYR A 205 -20.24 -37.12 -16.68
N LEU A 206 -20.19 -35.79 -16.76
CA LEU A 206 -20.89 -34.90 -15.85
C LEU A 206 -22.35 -34.71 -16.30
N SER A 207 -23.24 -34.55 -15.33
CA SER A 207 -24.63 -34.17 -15.63
C SER A 207 -24.73 -32.69 -16.00
N HIS A 208 -25.85 -32.29 -16.60
CA HIS A 208 -26.10 -30.89 -16.97
C HIS A 208 -26.00 -29.94 -15.76
N SER A 209 -26.57 -30.33 -14.61
CA SER A 209 -26.51 -29.54 -13.38
C SER A 209 -25.07 -29.39 -12.85
N GLN A 210 -24.27 -30.45 -12.96
CA GLN A 210 -22.85 -30.43 -12.60
C GLN A 210 -22.02 -29.55 -13.54
N LEU A 211 -22.28 -29.62 -14.86
CA LEU A 211 -21.66 -28.73 -15.85
C LEU A 211 -22.03 -27.27 -15.57
N LEU A 212 -23.30 -26.96 -15.31
CA LEU A 212 -23.74 -25.61 -14.98
C LEU A 212 -23.10 -25.10 -13.69
N ALA A 213 -22.99 -25.95 -12.66
CA ALA A 213 -22.29 -25.62 -11.42
C ALA A 213 -20.79 -25.36 -11.67
N LEU A 214 -20.15 -26.15 -12.54
CA LEU A 214 -18.76 -25.94 -12.95
C LEU A 214 -18.59 -24.63 -13.71
N VAL A 215 -19.43 -24.33 -14.70
CA VAL A 215 -19.41 -23.05 -15.44
C VAL A 215 -19.57 -21.88 -14.48
N ARG A 216 -20.52 -21.93 -13.54
CA ARG A 216 -20.69 -20.91 -12.50
C ARG A 216 -19.46 -20.79 -11.60
N LYS A 217 -18.79 -21.90 -11.27
CA LYS A 217 -17.54 -21.89 -10.52
C LYS A 217 -16.42 -21.21 -11.31
N LEU A 218 -16.21 -21.60 -12.56
CA LEU A 218 -15.22 -21.00 -13.45
C LEU A 218 -15.49 -19.50 -13.67
N ALA A 219 -16.75 -19.10 -13.87
CA ALA A 219 -17.12 -17.70 -13.98
C ALA A 219 -16.77 -16.90 -12.72
N ARG A 220 -16.97 -17.47 -11.52
CA ARG A 220 -16.56 -16.85 -10.25
C ARG A 220 -15.04 -16.74 -10.14
N GLU A 221 -14.31 -17.77 -10.50
CA GLU A 221 -12.84 -17.76 -10.50
C GLU A 221 -12.28 -16.74 -11.48
N LEU A 222 -12.84 -16.67 -12.69
CA LEU A 222 -12.48 -15.71 -13.71
C LEU A 222 -12.76 -14.27 -13.26
N ARG A 223 -13.91 -13.98 -12.65
CA ARG A 223 -14.19 -12.67 -12.04
C ARG A 223 -13.18 -12.33 -10.94
N LYS A 224 -12.83 -13.29 -10.09
CA LYS A 224 -11.82 -13.12 -9.04
C LYS A 224 -10.44 -12.80 -9.62
N LEU A 225 -10.03 -13.49 -10.69
CA LEU A 225 -8.76 -13.24 -11.38
C LEU A 225 -8.75 -11.88 -12.08
N ARG A 226 -9.83 -11.50 -12.77
CA ARG A 226 -9.98 -10.17 -13.38
C ARG A 226 -9.87 -9.06 -12.35
N LEU A 227 -10.51 -9.19 -11.19
CA LEU A 227 -10.40 -8.21 -10.11
C LEU A 227 -8.96 -8.11 -9.59
N LYS A 228 -8.26 -9.25 -9.44
CA LYS A 228 -6.84 -9.26 -9.04
C LYS A 228 -5.95 -8.58 -10.08
N ALA A 229 -6.17 -8.83 -11.37
CA ALA A 229 -5.42 -8.20 -12.45
C ALA A 229 -5.59 -6.68 -12.44
N ARG A 230 -6.84 -6.19 -12.38
CA ARG A 230 -7.13 -4.75 -12.29
C ARG A 230 -6.50 -4.09 -11.06
N ASN A 231 -6.57 -4.75 -9.90
CA ASN A 231 -5.93 -4.23 -8.70
C ASN A 231 -4.39 -4.17 -8.83
N ALA A 232 -3.77 -5.11 -9.53
CA ALA A 232 -2.34 -5.09 -9.82
C ALA A 232 -1.97 -3.96 -10.78
N GLU A 233 -2.77 -3.74 -11.83
CA GLU A 233 -2.62 -2.62 -12.78
C GLU A 233 -2.68 -1.26 -12.05
N SER A 234 -3.70 -1.02 -11.23
CA SER A 234 -3.80 0.25 -10.48
C SER A 234 -2.64 0.46 -9.50
N ARG A 235 -2.10 -0.60 -8.90
CA ARG A 235 -0.90 -0.53 -8.06
C ARG A 235 0.34 -0.17 -8.89
N LEU A 236 0.49 -0.77 -10.06
CA LEU A 236 1.59 -0.50 -10.99
C LEU A 236 1.54 0.95 -11.50
N GLU A 237 0.37 1.45 -11.89
CA GLU A 237 0.18 2.86 -12.29
C GLU A 237 0.52 3.84 -11.16
N THR A 238 0.19 3.48 -9.92
CA THR A 238 0.55 4.30 -8.75
C THR A 238 2.06 4.31 -8.52
N ALA A 239 2.71 3.15 -8.59
CA ALA A 239 4.16 3.03 -8.46
C ALA A 239 4.90 3.80 -9.59
N GLN A 240 4.41 3.72 -10.83
CA GLN A 240 4.95 4.48 -11.96
C GLN A 240 4.83 5.99 -11.76
N ARG A 241 3.70 6.47 -11.22
CA ARG A 241 3.54 7.90 -10.87
C ARG A 241 4.57 8.33 -9.82
N HIS A 242 4.79 7.53 -8.78
CA HIS A 242 5.83 7.82 -7.78
C HIS A 242 7.23 7.84 -8.40
N LEU A 243 7.55 6.89 -9.28
CA LEU A 243 8.84 6.85 -9.97
C LEU A 243 9.07 8.12 -10.80
N LYS A 244 8.07 8.55 -11.58
CA LYS A 244 8.13 9.81 -12.35
C LYS A 244 8.30 11.04 -11.46
N ASP A 245 7.63 11.09 -10.31
CA ASP A 245 7.83 12.18 -9.34
C ASP A 245 9.27 12.21 -8.82
N TYR A 246 9.86 11.05 -8.52
CA TYR A 246 11.26 10.95 -8.09
C TYR A 246 12.24 11.34 -9.20
N GLU A 247 12.02 10.86 -10.44
CA GLU A 247 12.82 11.29 -11.60
C GLU A 247 12.77 12.80 -11.78
N ARG A 248 11.59 13.42 -11.63
CA ARG A 248 11.43 14.86 -11.71
C ARG A 248 12.17 15.59 -10.58
N ILE A 249 12.15 15.07 -9.36
CA ILE A 249 12.96 15.61 -8.27
C ILE A 249 14.45 15.54 -8.65
N VAL A 250 14.95 14.37 -9.04
CA VAL A 250 16.36 14.19 -9.41
C VAL A 250 16.76 15.12 -10.55
N MET A 251 15.92 15.25 -11.57
CA MET A 251 16.12 16.19 -12.68
C MET A 251 16.23 17.63 -12.16
N LEU A 252 15.26 18.10 -11.38
CA LEU A 252 15.27 19.46 -10.82
C LEU A 252 16.52 19.74 -9.98
N LEU A 253 16.99 18.75 -9.22
CA LEU A 253 18.20 18.83 -8.40
C LEU A 253 19.47 18.87 -9.25
N SER A 254 19.48 18.23 -10.42
CA SER A 254 20.63 18.20 -11.32
C SER A 254 20.76 19.48 -12.16
N THR A 255 19.64 20.14 -12.47
CA THR A 255 19.61 21.29 -13.38
C THR A 255 19.62 22.64 -12.67
N ASN A 256 19.19 22.71 -11.41
CA ASN A 256 19.03 23.98 -10.70
C ASN A 256 19.85 24.00 -9.41
N ASP A 257 20.52 25.11 -9.17
CA ASP A 257 21.11 25.40 -7.86
C ASP A 257 20.05 26.07 -6.97
N VAL A 258 19.61 25.36 -5.93
CA VAL A 258 18.54 25.82 -5.06
C VAL A 258 19.12 26.25 -3.71
N PRO A 259 19.07 27.55 -3.35
CA PRO A 259 19.62 28.04 -2.09
C PRO A 259 19.02 27.32 -0.89
N GLY A 260 19.88 26.72 -0.06
CA GLY A 260 19.44 25.99 1.13
C GLY A 260 18.65 24.70 0.84
N LEU A 261 18.83 24.09 -0.34
CA LEU A 261 18.19 22.84 -0.76
C LEU A 261 18.15 21.77 0.33
N ARG A 262 19.30 21.53 0.97
CA ARG A 262 19.42 20.52 2.03
C ARG A 262 18.42 20.76 3.17
N ARG A 263 18.20 22.01 3.57
CA ARG A 263 17.24 22.35 4.63
C ARG A 263 15.81 22.18 4.14
N LEU A 264 15.52 22.55 2.89
CA LEU A 264 14.22 22.34 2.27
C LEU A 264 13.83 20.86 2.31
N LEU A 265 14.69 20.00 1.80
CA LEU A 265 14.44 18.56 1.80
C LEU A 265 14.32 18.02 3.22
N ALA A 266 15.21 18.41 4.14
CA ALA A 266 15.14 17.97 5.54
C ALA A 266 13.82 18.36 6.23
N VAL A 267 13.35 19.60 6.03
CA VAL A 267 12.08 20.08 6.60
C VAL A 267 10.89 19.38 5.94
N SER A 268 10.90 19.20 4.63
CA SER A 268 9.80 18.54 3.90
C SER A 268 9.68 17.06 4.25
N LEU A 269 10.80 16.34 4.39
CA LEU A 269 10.82 14.95 4.83
C LEU A 269 10.37 14.80 6.29
N ARG A 270 10.81 15.70 7.19
CA ARG A 270 10.35 15.71 8.59
C ARG A 270 8.83 15.91 8.69
N ASN A 271 8.28 16.74 7.81
CA ASN A 271 6.85 17.00 7.72
C ASN A 271 6.09 15.93 6.90
N ARG A 272 6.74 14.82 6.52
CA ARG A 272 6.17 13.71 5.73
C ARG A 272 5.46 14.16 4.46
N LYS A 273 5.99 15.18 3.78
CA LYS A 273 5.43 15.65 2.49
C LYS A 273 5.60 14.57 1.41
N SER A 274 4.59 14.44 0.55
CA SER A 274 4.65 13.54 -0.61
C SER A 274 5.70 14.01 -1.62
N ALA A 275 6.19 13.11 -2.48
CA ALA A 275 7.15 13.44 -3.54
C ALA A 275 6.65 14.60 -4.42
N ARG A 276 5.40 14.55 -4.88
CA ARG A 276 4.75 15.65 -5.61
C ARG A 276 4.78 16.98 -4.86
N ALA A 277 4.43 17.00 -3.56
CA ALA A 277 4.46 18.23 -2.76
C ALA A 277 5.89 18.77 -2.55
N ILE A 278 6.89 17.88 -2.51
CA ILE A 278 8.30 18.27 -2.50
C ILE A 278 8.68 18.91 -3.84
N THR A 279 8.29 18.31 -4.96
CA THR A 279 8.51 18.85 -6.31
C THR A 279 7.89 20.24 -6.46
N GLU A 280 6.64 20.43 -6.04
CA GLU A 280 5.97 21.74 -6.09
C GLU A 280 6.71 22.79 -5.24
N GLN A 281 7.21 22.41 -4.07
CA GLN A 281 8.02 23.32 -3.24
C GLN A 281 9.41 23.62 -3.79
N LEU A 282 10.02 22.66 -4.49
CA LEU A 282 11.27 22.89 -5.20
C LEU A 282 11.06 23.90 -6.33
N LEU A 283 9.98 23.77 -7.10
CA LEU A 283 9.63 24.74 -8.15
C LEU A 283 9.42 26.14 -7.57
N LEU A 284 8.63 26.27 -6.49
CA LEU A 284 8.46 27.55 -5.81
C LEU A 284 9.77 28.13 -5.26
N ALA A 285 10.72 27.28 -4.84
CA ALA A 285 12.03 27.72 -4.38
C ALA A 285 12.93 28.18 -5.53
N ILE A 286 12.88 27.48 -6.68
CA ILE A 286 13.58 27.86 -7.92
C ILE A 286 13.07 29.22 -8.40
N ASP A 287 11.75 29.45 -8.36
CA ASP A 287 11.12 30.73 -8.72
C ASP A 287 11.39 31.84 -7.67
N GLY A 288 12.09 31.54 -6.57
CA GLY A 288 12.36 32.47 -5.48
C GLY A 288 11.13 32.84 -4.63
N LEU A 289 9.98 32.21 -4.88
CA LEU A 289 8.72 32.42 -4.17
C LEU A 289 8.69 31.73 -2.80
N TYR A 290 9.58 30.76 -2.58
CA TYR A 290 9.68 30.03 -1.33
C TYR A 290 11.11 30.04 -0.76
N THR A 291 11.24 30.43 0.50
CA THR A 291 12.50 30.36 1.25
C THR A 291 12.30 29.66 2.58
N VAL A 292 13.11 28.63 2.83
CA VAL A 292 13.03 27.84 4.05
C VAL A 292 13.67 28.57 5.21
N ARG A 293 12.85 28.98 6.19
CA ARG A 293 13.29 29.72 7.38
C ARG A 293 13.72 28.82 8.54
N SER A 294 13.30 27.56 8.55
CA SER A 294 13.51 26.62 9.67
C SER A 294 14.50 25.50 9.32
N GLY A 295 14.98 24.78 10.35
CA GLY A 295 15.82 23.59 10.14
C GLY A 295 17.30 23.87 9.85
N ALA A 296 17.80 25.08 10.13
CA ALA A 296 19.24 25.36 10.10
C ALA A 296 19.97 24.53 11.18
N THR A 297 21.06 23.88 10.77
CA THR A 297 21.94 23.09 11.64
C THR A 297 22.93 23.98 12.40
N SER A 298 23.54 23.48 13.48
CA SER A 298 24.63 24.22 14.18
C SER A 298 25.71 24.69 13.22
N ARG A 299 26.10 23.82 12.27
CA ARG A 299 27.09 24.13 11.25
C ARG A 299 26.66 25.28 10.32
N ASP A 300 25.37 25.42 10.03
CA ASP A 300 24.87 26.54 9.22
C ASP A 300 24.95 27.86 9.99
N TYR A 301 24.69 27.83 11.31
CA TYR A 301 24.92 29.00 12.17
C TYR A 301 26.40 29.36 12.25
N ASP A 302 27.30 28.37 12.31
CA ASP A 302 28.75 28.61 12.36
C ASP A 302 29.27 29.22 11.06
N LYS A 303 28.82 28.72 9.91
CA LYS A 303 29.14 29.31 8.60
C LYS A 303 28.65 30.74 8.47
N ALA A 304 27.40 31.01 8.88
CA ALA A 304 26.84 32.35 8.84
C ALA A 304 27.53 33.30 9.83
N PHE A 305 27.91 32.80 11.01
CA PHE A 305 28.70 33.54 11.98
C PHE A 305 30.06 33.93 11.41
N LEU A 306 30.79 32.96 10.84
CA LEU A 306 32.09 33.19 10.24
C LEU A 306 32.01 34.18 9.07
N ALA A 307 31.01 34.03 8.20
CA ALA A 307 30.77 34.97 7.10
C ALA A 307 30.53 36.41 7.61
N LYS A 308 29.72 36.56 8.67
CA LYS A 308 29.49 37.87 9.31
C LYS A 308 30.76 38.42 9.95
N ALA A 309 31.56 37.58 10.60
CA ALA A 309 32.78 38.00 11.27
C ALA A 309 33.85 38.47 10.26
N LEU A 310 33.98 37.79 9.12
CA LEU A 310 35.01 38.09 8.11
C LEU A 310 34.62 39.22 7.15
N GLY A 311 33.36 39.26 6.69
CA GLY A 311 32.91 40.22 5.66
C GLY A 311 31.77 41.13 6.10
N GLY A 312 31.45 41.14 7.39
CA GLY A 312 30.40 41.98 7.95
C GLY A 312 28.98 41.60 7.52
N PRO A 313 28.01 42.47 7.81
CA PRO A 313 26.59 42.26 7.46
C PRO A 313 26.33 42.10 5.96
N ARG A 314 27.10 42.79 5.12
CA ARG A 314 26.91 42.80 3.65
C ARG A 314 27.27 41.45 3.03
N LEU A 315 28.39 40.84 3.44
CA LEU A 315 28.76 39.50 2.97
C LEU A 315 27.74 38.46 3.44
N LEU A 316 27.32 38.51 4.71
CA LEU A 316 26.30 37.60 5.22
C LEU A 316 24.99 37.74 4.42
N TYR A 317 24.56 38.96 4.08
CA TYR A 317 23.37 39.19 3.27
C TYR A 317 23.51 38.59 1.86
N ALA A 318 24.66 38.78 1.21
CA ALA A 318 24.93 38.20 -0.10
C ALA A 318 24.87 36.66 -0.06
N LEU A 319 25.52 36.03 0.92
CA LEU A 319 25.49 34.57 1.11
C LEU A 319 24.12 34.06 1.57
N MET A 320 23.34 34.87 2.28
CA MET A 320 21.94 34.54 2.57
C MET A 320 21.13 34.43 1.28
N LYS A 321 21.39 35.28 0.29
CA LYS A 321 20.70 35.26 -1.00
C LYS A 321 21.21 34.18 -1.95
N ALA A 322 22.53 34.00 -2.03
CA ALA A 322 23.15 33.01 -2.92
C ALA A 322 23.03 31.58 -2.39
N GLU A 323 23.42 31.36 -1.13
CA GLU A 323 23.57 30.00 -0.56
C GLU A 323 22.45 29.64 0.43
N GLY A 324 21.57 30.61 0.73
CA GLY A 324 20.53 30.44 1.74
C GLY A 324 21.09 30.45 3.16
N TYR A 325 22.15 31.20 3.49
CA TYR A 325 22.60 31.31 4.89
C TYR A 325 21.53 31.86 5.83
N VAL A 326 21.72 31.70 7.16
CA VAL A 326 20.75 32.26 8.12
C VAL A 326 20.83 33.79 8.16
N SER A 327 19.69 34.44 8.35
CA SER A 327 19.66 35.90 8.45
C SER A 327 20.43 36.42 9.66
N GLN A 328 20.90 37.67 9.60
CA GLN A 328 21.57 38.33 10.72
C GLN A 328 20.74 38.32 12.00
N HIS A 329 19.42 38.55 11.89
CA HIS A 329 18.52 38.56 13.03
C HIS A 329 18.40 37.17 13.66
N THR A 330 18.23 36.14 12.82
CA THR A 330 18.18 34.75 13.27
C THR A 330 19.50 34.33 13.92
N LEU A 331 20.63 34.75 13.35
CA LEU A 331 21.96 34.50 13.88
C LEU A 331 22.14 35.16 15.25
N ALA A 332 21.80 36.45 15.39
CA ALA A 332 21.90 37.18 16.67
C ALA A 332 21.03 36.56 17.78
N ARG A 333 19.83 36.08 17.43
CA ARG A 333 18.94 35.39 18.39
C ARG A 333 19.47 34.02 18.83
N ARG A 334 20.19 33.31 17.95
CA ARG A 334 20.62 31.91 18.17
C ARG A 334 22.05 31.79 18.67
N ARG A 335 22.92 32.70 18.28
CA ARG A 335 24.31 32.80 18.72
C ARG A 335 24.42 34.02 19.61
N ARG A 336 24.41 33.78 20.92
CA ARG A 336 24.76 34.80 21.90
C ARG A 336 26.24 35.06 21.79
N LEU A 337 26.59 36.26 21.33
CA LEU A 337 27.97 36.72 21.42
C LEU A 337 28.23 37.11 22.88
N PRO A 338 29.40 36.77 23.43
CA PRO A 338 29.77 37.25 24.74
C PRO A 338 29.83 38.77 24.67
N GLN A 339 29.02 39.44 25.50
CA GLN A 339 29.10 40.88 25.66
C GLN A 339 30.23 41.16 26.65
N LEU A 340 31.31 41.77 26.14
CA LEU A 340 32.38 42.27 26.99
C LEU A 340 31.94 43.64 27.49
N GLN A 341 31.93 43.80 28.81
CA GLN A 341 31.68 45.07 29.47
C GLN A 341 32.91 45.96 29.35
N VAL A 342 32.71 47.17 28.84
CA VAL A 342 33.74 48.20 28.79
C VAL A 342 33.92 48.77 30.20
N SER A 343 35.16 48.86 30.65
CA SER A 343 35.49 49.59 31.88
C SER A 343 35.64 51.07 31.57
N VAL A 344 34.87 51.92 32.26
CA VAL A 344 35.05 53.37 32.21
C VAL A 344 36.08 53.73 33.30
N GLY A 345 37.33 53.91 32.90
CA GLY A 345 38.46 54.13 33.82
C GLY A 345 39.28 52.87 34.13
N VAL A 346 39.81 52.78 35.36
CA VAL A 346 40.64 51.64 35.78
C VAL A 346 39.77 50.38 35.87
N PRO A 347 40.09 49.28 35.16
CA PRO A 347 39.30 48.06 35.23
C PRO A 347 39.35 47.49 36.65
N SER A 348 38.17 47.33 37.26
CA SER A 348 38.05 46.69 38.57
C SER A 348 38.25 45.18 38.44
N ARG A 349 38.60 44.54 39.56
CA ARG A 349 38.69 43.07 39.63
C ARG A 349 37.39 42.39 39.21
N SER A 350 36.23 42.97 39.55
CA SER A 350 34.93 42.43 39.14
C SER A 350 34.75 42.51 37.63
N HIS A 351 35.01 43.66 36.99
CA HIS A 351 34.89 43.81 35.54
C HIS A 351 35.75 42.78 34.78
N ILE A 352 36.99 42.57 35.25
CA ILE A 352 37.89 41.57 34.64
C ILE A 352 37.30 40.16 34.81
N SER A 353 36.84 39.82 36.02
CA SER A 353 36.22 38.52 36.31
C SER A 353 34.95 38.28 35.49
N ASP A 354 34.10 39.29 35.34
CA ASP A 354 32.85 39.21 34.59
C ASP A 354 33.11 39.03 33.10
N ASN A 355 34.08 39.76 32.53
CA ASN A 355 34.48 39.62 31.14
C ASN A 355 35.12 38.25 30.84
N ILE A 356 35.99 37.76 31.74
CA ILE A 356 36.54 36.40 31.64
C ILE A 356 35.37 35.39 31.69
N THR A 357 34.46 35.52 32.66
CA THR A 357 33.32 34.61 32.79
C THR A 357 32.42 34.63 31.57
N ALA A 358 32.15 35.80 30.98
CA ALA A 358 31.38 35.95 29.76
C ALA A 358 32.06 35.27 28.56
N LEU A 359 33.38 35.47 28.40
CA LEU A 359 34.15 34.90 27.29
C LEU A 359 34.27 33.37 27.38
N PHE A 360 34.40 32.84 28.60
CA PHE A 360 34.53 31.41 28.87
C PHE A 360 33.21 30.75 29.30
N HIS A 361 32.08 31.43 29.11
CA HIS A 361 30.78 30.86 29.44
C HIS A 361 30.56 29.56 28.62
N PRO A 362 30.12 28.45 29.23
CA PRO A 362 29.98 27.17 28.53
C PRO A 362 29.14 27.21 27.26
N ASP A 363 28.12 28.09 27.22
CA ASP A 363 27.26 28.27 26.04
C ASP A 363 27.94 29.01 24.88
N VAL A 364 28.97 29.82 25.17
CA VAL A 364 29.73 30.59 24.18
C VAL A 364 30.94 29.79 23.72
N ARG A 365 31.70 29.29 24.69
CA ARG A 365 32.90 28.48 24.49
C ARG A 365 32.76 27.21 25.32
N PRO A 366 32.33 26.08 24.72
CA PRO A 366 32.17 24.84 25.46
C PRO A 366 33.50 24.44 26.11
N PRO A 367 33.46 23.88 27.33
CA PRO A 367 34.67 23.50 28.04
C PRO A 367 35.48 22.50 27.20
N PRO A 368 36.81 22.66 27.13
CA PRO A 368 37.63 21.74 26.37
C PRO A 368 37.56 20.34 27.00
N SER A 369 37.69 19.30 26.17
CA SER A 369 37.69 17.90 26.63
C SER A 369 38.91 17.53 27.47
N ARG A 370 39.92 18.39 27.50
CA ARG A 370 41.16 18.25 28.27
C ARG A 370 41.54 19.60 28.87
N PRO A 371 42.25 19.63 30.00
CA PRO A 371 42.80 20.87 30.54
C PRO A 371 43.64 21.58 29.47
N ILE A 372 43.40 22.88 29.28
CA ILE A 372 44.18 23.72 28.38
C ILE A 372 44.87 24.80 29.21
N GLY A 373 46.13 25.10 28.89
CA GLY A 373 46.78 26.31 29.37
C GLY A 373 46.17 27.53 28.69
N VAL A 374 45.93 28.60 29.45
CA VAL A 374 45.46 29.88 28.94
C VAL A 374 46.52 30.92 29.23
N VAL A 375 46.96 31.65 28.20
CA VAL A 375 47.88 32.78 28.33
C VAL A 375 47.06 34.06 28.17
N LEU A 376 47.13 34.94 29.18
CA LEU A 376 46.55 36.28 29.11
C LEU A 376 47.64 37.26 28.68
N LEU A 377 47.46 37.86 27.51
CA LEU A 377 48.32 38.93 27.00
C LEU A 377 47.53 40.23 27.07
N ILE A 378 48.15 41.27 27.61
CA ILE A 378 47.54 42.60 27.77
C ILE A 378 48.42 43.58 27.02
N ASP A 379 47.81 44.33 26.11
CA ASP A 379 48.46 45.38 25.34
C ASP A 379 47.50 46.57 25.15
N GLY A 380 48.05 47.74 24.87
CA GLY A 380 47.30 48.94 24.53
C GLY A 380 46.87 48.93 23.06
N ILE A 381 45.61 49.30 22.79
CA ILE A 381 45.13 49.54 21.43
C ILE A 381 44.75 51.02 21.31
N ALA A 382 45.26 51.68 20.27
CA ALA A 382 44.80 53.02 19.92
C ALA A 382 43.36 52.93 19.43
N LEU A 383 42.45 53.64 20.11
CA LEU A 383 41.04 53.74 19.74
C LEU A 383 40.75 55.14 19.23
N GLU A 384 39.73 55.25 18.38
CA GLU A 384 39.14 56.56 18.07
C GLU A 384 38.39 57.05 19.32
N GLU A 385 38.73 58.25 19.78
CA GLU A 385 38.10 58.88 20.96
C GLU A 385 36.70 59.35 20.60
N THR A 386 35.74 58.43 20.60
CA THR A 386 34.33 58.75 20.36
C THR A 386 33.50 58.38 21.58
N CYS A 387 32.86 59.39 22.19
CA CYS A 387 31.89 59.17 23.24
C CYS A 387 30.70 58.36 22.71
N ARG A 388 30.33 57.30 23.41
CA ARG A 388 29.14 56.48 23.16
C ARG A 388 28.35 56.33 24.44
N LEU A 389 27.04 56.22 24.32
CA LEU A 389 26.18 55.98 25.48
C LEU A 389 25.97 54.47 25.67
N ASP A 390 26.39 53.95 26.81
CA ASP A 390 25.98 52.64 27.31
C ASP A 390 24.63 52.80 28.03
N LEU A 391 23.56 52.55 27.29
CA LEU A 391 22.18 52.66 27.77
C LEU A 391 21.86 51.70 28.92
N GLU A 392 22.53 50.55 29.00
CA GLU A 392 22.25 49.56 30.04
C GLU A 392 22.75 50.03 31.40
N ARG A 393 23.85 50.81 31.41
CA ARG A 393 24.49 51.29 32.64
C ARG A 393 24.26 52.78 32.90
N GLY A 394 23.72 53.51 31.93
CA GLY A 394 23.63 54.97 31.99
C GLY A 394 25.00 55.63 32.04
N LEU A 395 25.98 55.11 31.28
CA LEU A 395 27.37 55.60 31.31
C LEU A 395 27.83 56.08 29.93
N VAL A 396 28.61 57.15 29.90
CA VAL A 396 29.37 57.54 28.70
C VAL A 396 30.65 56.69 28.63
N VAL A 397 30.83 55.98 27.52
CA VAL A 397 31.99 55.12 27.23
C VAL A 397 32.77 55.66 26.03
N GLY A 398 33.98 55.14 25.81
CA GLY A 398 34.83 55.53 24.67
C GLY A 398 35.81 56.67 24.96
N LEU A 399 35.79 57.20 26.18
CA LEU A 399 36.82 58.10 26.70
C LEU A 399 38.03 57.29 27.17
N CYS A 400 39.22 57.81 26.92
CA CYS A 400 40.46 57.18 27.37
C CYS A 400 40.65 57.31 28.89
N ARG A 401 41.21 56.26 29.49
CA ARG A 401 41.37 56.12 30.95
C ARG A 401 42.07 57.31 31.60
N GLU A 402 43.08 57.87 30.94
CA GLU A 402 43.92 58.94 31.46
C GLU A 402 43.17 60.28 31.56
N HIS A 403 42.12 60.47 30.76
CA HIS A 403 41.37 61.73 30.69
C HIS A 403 39.98 61.65 31.33
N THR A 404 39.53 60.47 31.77
CA THR A 404 38.22 60.28 32.43
C THR A 404 38.18 60.64 33.93
N GLY A 405 39.31 60.88 34.58
CA GLY A 405 39.38 60.96 36.05
C GLY A 405 38.53 62.06 36.69
N ASP A 406 38.39 63.20 36.01
CA ASP A 406 37.69 64.39 36.51
C ASP A 406 36.32 64.60 35.85
N LEU A 407 35.89 63.68 34.97
CA LEU A 407 34.64 63.80 34.23
C LEU A 407 33.53 62.99 34.90
N ASP A 408 32.39 63.62 35.10
CA ASP A 408 31.15 62.90 35.38
C ASP A 408 30.69 62.19 34.12
N ILE A 409 30.89 60.88 34.11
CA ILE A 409 30.54 59.96 33.03
C ILE A 409 29.14 59.37 33.21
N THR A 410 28.46 59.68 34.32
CA THR A 410 27.10 59.19 34.57
C THR A 410 26.11 60.03 33.79
N VAL A 411 25.20 59.36 33.09
CA VAL A 411 24.09 60.02 32.41
C VAL A 411 22.89 59.86 33.32
N ASP A 412 22.57 60.94 34.04
CA ASP A 412 21.29 61.04 34.69
C ASP A 412 20.22 60.92 33.61
N SER A 413 19.47 59.82 33.65
CA SER A 413 18.23 59.69 32.91
C SER A 413 17.29 60.71 33.50
N GLY A 414 17.36 61.95 33.00
CA GLY A 414 16.56 63.06 33.48
C GLY A 414 15.14 62.56 33.68
N GLN A 415 14.62 62.74 34.90
CA GLN A 415 13.21 62.47 35.22
C GLN A 415 12.39 62.92 34.03
N ASN A 416 11.68 62.00 33.36
CA ASN A 416 10.67 62.37 32.36
C ASN A 416 9.79 63.45 33.01
N PRO A 417 9.87 64.73 32.61
CA PRO A 417 9.14 65.79 33.30
C PRO A 417 7.66 65.82 32.86
N GLY A 418 7.06 64.64 32.63
CA GLY A 418 5.71 64.53 32.07
C GLY A 418 5.22 63.09 31.88
N GLN A 419 5.20 62.29 32.94
CA GLN A 419 4.20 61.22 33.10
C GLN A 419 3.37 61.47 34.35
#